data_AF-A0A9P7C0H8-F1
#
_entry.id   AF-A0A9P7C0H8-F1
#
_cell.length_a   1.000
_cell.length_b   1.000
_cell.length_c   1.000
_cell.angle_alpha   90.00
_cell.angle_beta   90.00
_cell.angle_gamma   90.00
#
_symmetry.space_group_name_H-M   'P 1'
#
loop_
_entity.id
_entity.type
_entity.pdbx_description
1 polymer ?
#
loop_
_entity_poly.entity_id
_entity_poly.type
_entity_poly.pdbx_seq_one_letter_code
_entity_poly.pdbx_strand_id
1 'polypeptide(L)'
;MSRKALAAFIGEQIADAKAQGVLFSLHLKATMMKVSDPIMFGVAVNEFYKDVLAKHADVLKQAGFDANNGIGDLAARLPSLPEATRAAIEADLAAEYAQPT
;
A
#
# COMPACT_ATOMS: atom_id res chain seq x y z
N MET A 1 -1.54 6.00 -19.56
CA MET A 1 -1.39 6.64 -18.24
C MET A 1 0.08 6.57 -17.82
N SER A 2 0.68 7.68 -17.38
CA SER A 2 2.07 7.68 -16.89
C SER A 2 2.12 7.20 -15.45
N ARG A 3 2.90 6.15 -15.16
CA ARG A 3 3.06 5.61 -13.80
C ARG A 3 3.62 6.65 -12.84
N LYS A 4 4.63 7.42 -13.28
CA LYS A 4 5.25 8.47 -12.46
C LYS A 4 4.26 9.59 -12.13
N ALA A 5 3.45 10.00 -13.11
CA ALA A 5 2.44 11.02 -12.88
C ALA A 5 1.34 10.54 -11.92
N LEU A 6 0.90 9.29 -12.07
CA LEU A 6 -0.09 8.69 -11.16
C LEU A 6 0.42 8.60 -9.72
N ALA A 7 1.66 8.14 -9.53
CA ALA A 7 2.28 8.05 -8.22
C ALA A 7 2.40 9.43 -7.54
N ALA A 8 2.86 10.45 -8.27
CA ALA A 8 2.94 11.82 -7.76
C ALA A 8 1.56 12.36 -7.37
N PHE A 9 0.57 12.19 -8.25
CA PHE A 9 -0.81 12.60 -7.98
C PHE A 9 -1.36 11.92 -6.72
N ILE A 10 -1.21 10.61 -6.57
CA ILE A 10 -1.71 9.90 -5.39
C ILE A 10 -1.03 10.39 -4.12
N GLY A 11 0.30 10.58 -4.14
CA GLY A 11 1.03 11.13 -3.00
C GLY A 11 0.53 12.52 -2.59
N GLU A 12 0.26 13.40 -3.57
CA GLU A 12 -0.33 14.72 -3.34
C GLU A 12 -1.74 14.61 -2.73
N GLN A 13 -2.60 13.71 -3.24
CA GLN A 13 -3.96 13.54 -2.71
C GLN A 13 -3.99 12.92 -1.30
N ILE A 14 -3.05 12.03 -0.98
CA ILE A 14 -2.90 11.50 0.39
C ILE A 14 -2.50 12.63 1.34
N ALA A 15 -1.53 13.46 0.95
CA ALA A 15 -1.09 14.60 1.77
C ALA A 15 -2.19 15.64 1.95
N ASP A 16 -2.96 15.94 0.90
CA ASP A 16 -4.09 16.87 0.95
C ASP A 16 -5.24 16.36 1.83
N ALA A 17 -5.59 15.07 1.71
CA ALA A 17 -6.62 14.45 2.55
C ALA A 17 -6.24 14.48 4.04
N LYS A 18 -4.96 14.22 4.35
CA LYS A 18 -4.40 14.41 5.70
C LYS A 18 -4.57 15.87 6.13
N ALA A 19 -3.99 16.82 5.39
CA ALA A 19 -4.06 18.25 5.73
C ALA A 19 -5.48 18.81 5.98
N GLN A 20 -6.50 18.27 5.30
CA GLN A 20 -7.90 18.64 5.47
C GLN A 20 -8.64 17.85 6.56
N GLY A 21 -8.05 16.79 7.11
CA GLY A 21 -8.67 15.91 8.09
C GLY A 21 -9.84 15.10 7.51
N VAL A 22 -9.78 14.74 6.22
CA VAL A 22 -10.84 14.00 5.52
C VAL A 22 -10.40 12.57 5.19
N LEU A 23 -11.38 11.68 5.02
CA LEU A 23 -11.10 10.31 4.64
C LEU A 23 -10.59 10.22 3.20
N PHE A 24 -9.39 9.68 3.02
CA PHE A 24 -8.89 9.29 1.70
C PHE A 24 -9.66 8.05 1.21
N SER A 25 -10.21 8.13 -0.01
CA SER A 25 -10.92 7.01 -0.63
C SER A 25 -10.51 6.83 -2.09
N LEU A 26 -10.49 5.58 -2.55
CA LEU A 26 -10.07 5.21 -3.91
C LEU A 26 -11.21 4.45 -4.60
N HIS A 27 -11.62 4.93 -5.78
CA HIS A 27 -12.75 4.38 -6.53
C HIS A 27 -12.28 3.90 -7.91
N LEU A 28 -12.25 2.58 -8.11
CA LEU A 28 -11.80 1.91 -9.34
C LEU A 28 -12.78 0.80 -9.73
N LYS A 29 -12.60 0.18 -10.90
CA LYS A 29 -13.42 -0.92 -11.43
C LYS A 29 -12.59 -2.20 -11.65
N ALA A 30 -11.76 -2.56 -10.66
CA ALA A 30 -10.72 -3.58 -10.73
C ALA A 30 -11.16 -4.97 -11.24
N THR A 31 -12.39 -5.40 -10.94
CA THR A 31 -12.89 -6.72 -11.37
C THR A 31 -13.24 -6.77 -12.86
N MET A 32 -13.74 -5.67 -13.42
CA MET A 32 -14.06 -5.56 -14.85
C MET A 32 -12.84 -5.17 -15.68
N MET A 33 -12.01 -4.27 -15.13
CA MET A 33 -10.80 -3.76 -15.77
C MET A 33 -9.58 -4.57 -15.31
N LYS A 34 -9.54 -5.86 -15.71
CA LYS A 34 -8.63 -6.90 -15.19
C LYS A 34 -7.13 -6.61 -15.28
N VAL A 35 -6.72 -5.61 -16.07
CA VAL A 35 -5.29 -5.29 -16.29
C VAL A 35 -4.97 -3.90 -15.75
N SER A 36 -5.68 -2.86 -16.19
CA SER A 36 -5.35 -1.48 -15.84
C SER A 36 -5.57 -1.16 -14.37
N ASP A 37 -6.70 -1.57 -13.82
CA ASP A 37 -7.14 -1.13 -12.51
C ASP A 37 -6.39 -1.80 -11.37
N PRO A 38 -6.04 -3.10 -11.43
CA PRO A 38 -5.09 -3.70 -10.48
C PRO A 38 -3.74 -2.99 -10.45
N ILE A 39 -3.21 -2.56 -11.60
CA ILE A 39 -1.94 -1.80 -11.66
C ILE A 39 -2.10 -0.43 -10.98
N MET A 40 -3.18 0.29 -11.25
CA MET A 40 -3.47 1.57 -10.59
C MET A 40 -3.64 1.41 -9.07
N PHE A 41 -4.35 0.36 -8.67
CA PHE A 41 -4.55 0.01 -7.27
C PHE A 41 -3.22 -0.29 -6.58
N GLY A 42 -2.33 -1.05 -7.25
CA GLY A 42 -0.98 -1.29 -6.75
C GLY A 42 -0.14 -0.03 -6.63
N VAL A 43 -0.26 0.95 -7.53
CA VAL A 43 0.40 2.26 -7.34
C VAL A 43 -0.13 2.96 -6.09
N ALA A 44 -1.44 2.93 -5.85
CA ALA A 44 -2.03 3.54 -4.66
C ALA A 44 -1.56 2.88 -3.36
N VAL A 45 -1.50 1.55 -3.33
CA VAL A 45 -0.95 0.78 -2.20
C VAL A 45 0.51 1.14 -1.96
N ASN A 46 1.32 1.23 -3.02
CA ASN A 46 2.73 1.57 -2.89
C ASN A 46 2.97 2.97 -2.34
N GLU A 47 2.15 3.96 -2.73
CA GLU A 47 2.30 5.33 -2.21
C GLU A 47 1.73 5.47 -0.79
N PHE A 48 0.63 4.78 -0.46
CA PHE A 48 0.03 4.86 0.88
C PHE A 48 0.90 4.19 1.96
N TYR A 49 1.49 3.02 1.66
CA TYR A 49 2.31 2.26 2.61
C TYR A 49 3.81 2.41 2.34
N LYS A 50 4.22 3.50 1.67
CA LYS A 50 5.56 3.66 1.09
C LYS A 50 6.68 3.37 2.08
N ASP A 51 6.59 3.91 3.29
CA ASP A 51 7.64 3.80 4.30
C ASP A 51 7.73 2.36 4.84
N VAL A 52 6.59 1.73 5.12
CA VAL A 52 6.51 0.32 5.56
C VAL A 52 7.06 -0.62 4.48
N LEU A 53 6.62 -0.44 3.24
CA LEU A 53 7.03 -1.30 2.12
C LEU A 53 8.51 -1.13 1.79
N ALA A 54 9.04 0.10 1.88
CA ALA A 54 10.46 0.36 1.68
C ALA A 54 11.33 -0.28 2.78
N LYS A 55 10.90 -0.17 4.04
CA LYS A 55 11.62 -0.74 5.20
C LYS A 55 11.70 -2.27 5.14
N HIS A 56 10.67 -2.94 4.61
CA HIS A 56 10.57 -4.41 4.56
C HIS A 56 10.73 -5.00 3.15
N ALA A 57 11.27 -4.23 2.20
CA ALA A 57 11.24 -4.57 0.77
C ALA A 57 11.78 -5.98 0.45
N ASP A 58 12.91 -6.38 1.04
CA ASP A 58 13.53 -7.67 0.75
C ASP A 58 12.69 -8.86 1.23
N VAL A 59 12.15 -8.78 2.45
CA VAL A 59 11.33 -9.86 3.00
C VAL A 59 9.97 -9.94 2.33
N LEU A 60 9.39 -8.80 1.96
CA LEU A 60 8.14 -8.76 1.19
C LEU A 60 8.32 -9.37 -0.20
N LYS A 61 9.45 -9.09 -0.85
CA LYS A 61 9.82 -9.69 -2.13
C LYS A 61 9.99 -11.21 -2.02
N GLN A 62 10.66 -11.70 -0.97
CA GLN A 62 10.83 -13.14 -0.73
C GLN A 62 9.50 -13.82 -0.40
N ALA A 63 8.61 -13.13 0.32
CA ALA A 63 7.27 -13.60 0.62
C ALA A 63 6.36 -13.63 -0.62
N GLY A 64 6.76 -12.96 -1.70
CA GLY A 64 6.02 -12.86 -2.97
C GLY A 64 4.89 -11.83 -2.94
N PHE A 65 4.93 -10.83 -2.06
CA PHE A 65 3.90 -9.79 -1.95
C PHE A 65 3.65 -9.08 -3.28
N ASP A 66 2.37 -8.91 -3.63
CA ASP A 66 1.91 -8.17 -4.80
C ASP A 66 0.95 -7.05 -4.40
N ALA A 67 1.42 -5.80 -4.52
CA ALA A 67 0.63 -4.61 -4.24
C ALA A 67 -0.62 -4.49 -5.14
N ASN A 68 -0.63 -5.09 -6.33
CA ASN A 68 -1.80 -5.06 -7.23
C ASN A 68 -2.98 -5.86 -6.65
N ASN A 69 -2.72 -6.78 -5.72
CA ASN A 69 -3.72 -7.53 -4.97
C ASN A 69 -4.14 -6.82 -3.67
N GLY A 70 -3.59 -5.64 -3.39
CA GLY A 70 -3.89 -4.86 -2.20
C GLY A 70 -3.11 -5.25 -0.96
N ILE A 71 -3.32 -4.49 0.12
CA ILE A 71 -2.69 -4.77 1.42
C ILE A 71 -3.16 -6.10 2.03
N GLY A 72 -4.32 -6.63 1.58
CA GLY A 72 -4.79 -7.96 1.95
C GLY A 72 -3.84 -9.08 1.50
N ASP A 73 -3.10 -8.90 0.40
CA ASP A 73 -2.09 -9.85 -0.06
C ASP A 73 -0.90 -9.93 0.93
N LEU A 74 -0.52 -8.79 1.52
CA LEU A 74 0.46 -8.76 2.60
C LEU A 74 -0.07 -9.51 3.82
N ALA A 75 -1.29 -9.19 4.25
CA ALA A 75 -1.93 -9.85 5.39
C ALA A 75 -2.00 -11.38 5.23
N ALA A 76 -2.26 -11.88 4.02
CA ALA A 76 -2.27 -13.30 3.72
C ALA A 76 -0.88 -13.98 3.81
N ARG A 77 0.20 -13.21 3.64
CA ARG A 77 1.60 -13.70 3.69
C ARG A 77 2.23 -13.57 5.07
N LEU A 78 1.79 -12.64 5.91
CA LEU A 78 2.32 -12.45 7.26
C LEU A 78 2.43 -13.76 8.07
N PRO A 79 1.48 -14.72 8.03
CA PRO A 79 1.59 -15.96 8.78
C PRO A 79 2.74 -16.89 8.37
N SER A 80 3.26 -16.76 7.14
CA SER A 80 4.38 -17.59 6.66
C SER A 80 5.76 -17.01 7.01
N LEU A 81 5.79 -15.78 7.56
CA LEU A 81 7.02 -15.12 7.97
C LEU A 81 7.45 -15.51 9.39
N PRO A 82 8.75 -15.42 9.71
CA PRO A 82 9.23 -15.55 11.08
C PRO A 82 8.52 -14.56 12.00
N GLU A 83 8.23 -14.99 13.24
CA GLU A 83 7.45 -14.21 14.21
C GLU A 83 8.00 -12.79 14.43
N ALA A 84 9.32 -12.66 14.58
CA ALA A 84 9.96 -11.35 14.78
C ALA A 84 9.76 -10.42 13.58
N THR A 85 9.86 -10.96 12.36
CA THR A 85 9.61 -10.19 11.12
C THR A 85 8.14 -9.79 11.01
N ARG A 86 7.22 -10.73 11.25
CA ARG A 86 5.78 -10.47 11.23
C ARG A 86 5.42 -9.34 12.21
N ALA A 87 5.87 -9.45 13.45
CA ALA A 87 5.60 -8.46 14.49
C ALA A 87 6.15 -7.07 14.14
N ALA A 88 7.34 -7.00 13.52
CA ALA A 88 7.91 -5.74 13.06
C ALA A 88 7.07 -5.10 11.95
N ILE A 89 6.60 -5.88 10.96
CA ILE A 89 5.74 -5.38 9.89
C ILE A 89 4.39 -4.90 10.44
N GLU A 90 3.77 -5.67 11.32
CA GLU A 90 2.49 -5.31 11.95
C GLU A 90 2.59 -4.02 12.77
N ALA A 91 3.69 -3.84 13.52
CA ALA A 91 3.94 -2.61 14.27
C ALA A 91 4.12 -1.40 13.35
N ASP A 92 4.85 -1.56 12.23
CA ASP A 92 5.04 -0.48 11.27
C ASP A 92 3.74 -0.13 10.53
N LEU A 93 2.89 -1.12 10.20
CA LEU A 93 1.55 -0.87 9.66
C LEU A 93 0.66 -0.12 10.65
N ALA A 94 0.68 -0.50 11.93
CA ALA A 94 -0.07 0.19 12.97
C ALA A 94 0.41 1.65 13.13
N ALA A 95 1.72 1.88 13.05
CA ALA A 95 2.29 3.22 13.09
C ALA A 95 1.89 4.05 11.86
N GLU A 96 1.83 3.45 10.67
CA GLU A 96 1.37 4.13 9.44
C GLU A 96 -0.08 4.61 9.57
N TYR A 97 -0.98 3.77 10.09
CA TYR A 97 -2.38 4.16 10.31
C TYR A 97 -2.58 5.18 11.42
N ALA A 98 -1.68 5.20 12.40
CA ALA A 98 -1.72 6.16 13.51
C ALA A 98 -1.13 7.52 13.14
N GLN A 99 -0.51 7.67 11.96
CA GLN A 99 -0.08 8.97 11.50
C GLN A 99 -1.29 9.91 11.45
N PRO A 100 -1.18 11.11 12.03
CA PRO A 100 -2.30 12.04 12.06
C PRO A 100 -2.78 12.34 10.64
N THR A 101 -4.10 12.23 10.47
CA THR A 101 -4.81 12.89 9.37
C THR A 101 -4.68 14.38 9.61
#